data_AF-A0A9E3Y8T0-F1
#
_entry.id   AF-A0A9E3Y8T0-F1
#
_cell.length_a   1.000
_cell.length_b   1.000
_cell.length_c   1.000
_cell.angle_alpha   90.00
_cell.angle_beta   90.00
_cell.angle_gamma   90.00
#
_symmetry.space_group_name_H-M   'P 1'
#
loop_
_entity.id
_entity.type
_entity.pdbx_description
1 polymer ?
#
loop_
_entity_poly.entity_id
_entity_poly.type
_entity_poly.pdbx_seq_one_letter_code
_entity_poly.pdbx_strand_id
1 'polypeptide(L)' 'MIVGVPGRDGTDAMMDFVEQRGVATIPHVPDGSGDLWRDYGVRGQPAWVIVPADGSDPSLVFGELGEEQFANYVAS' A
#
# COMPACT_ATOMS: atom_id res chain seq x y z
N MET A 1 -5.61 6.42 7.79
CA MET A 1 -6.35 5.50 6.89
C MET A 1 -5.35 4.55 6.24
N ILE A 2 -5.72 3.31 5.92
CA ILE A 2 -4.87 2.38 5.17
C ILE A 2 -5.60 1.99 3.88
N VAL A 3 -4.89 1.94 2.75
CA VAL A 3 -5.37 1.44 1.47
C VAL A 3 -4.38 0.39 0.98
N GLY A 4 -4.85 -0.80 0.63
CA GLY A 4 -4.01 -1.79 -0.05
C GLY A 4 -3.94 -1.53 -1.54
N VAL A 5 -2.75 -1.69 -2.14
CA VAL A 5 -2.55 -1.52 -3.59
C VAL A 5 -1.92 -2.79 -4.15
N PRO A 6 -2.69 -3.88 -4.29
CA PRO A 6 -2.18 -5.09 -4.93
C PRO A 6 -1.85 -4.76 -6.39
N GLY A 7 -0.66 -5.15 -6.85
CA GLY A 7 -0.17 -4.77 -8.17
C GLY A 7 0.47 -5.92 -8.92
N ARG A 8 0.55 -5.77 -10.25
CA ARG A 8 1.28 -6.67 -11.18
C ARG A 8 0.80 -8.13 -11.20
N ASP A 9 -0.49 -8.36 -10.93
CA ASP A 9 -1.13 -9.67 -11.06
C ASP A 9 -2.55 -9.51 -11.65
N GLY A 10 -3.25 -10.62 -11.90
CA GLY A 10 -4.67 -10.60 -12.27
C GLY A 10 -5.57 -10.27 -11.07
N THR A 11 -6.70 -9.60 -11.32
CA THR A 11 -7.65 -9.21 -10.27
C THR A 11 -8.11 -10.39 -9.40
N ASP A 12 -8.30 -11.58 -9.97
CA ASP A 12 -8.69 -12.78 -9.22
C ASP A 12 -7.64 -13.15 -8.16
N ALA A 13 -6.35 -13.12 -8.52
CA ALA A 13 -5.25 -13.39 -7.59
C ALA A 13 -5.16 -12.32 -6.48
N MET A 14 -5.50 -11.06 -6.80
CA MET A 14 -5.55 -9.98 -5.82
C MET A 14 -6.70 -10.17 -4.82
N MET A 15 -7.88 -10.59 -5.31
CA MET A 15 -9.03 -10.90 -4.45
C MET A 15 -8.74 -12.09 -3.53
N ASP A 16 -8.17 -13.17 -4.08
CA ASP A 16 -7.74 -14.34 -3.31
C ASP A 16 -6.77 -13.95 -2.18
N PHE A 17 -5.81 -13.07 -2.47
CA PHE A 17 -4.89 -12.56 -1.44
C PHE A 17 -5.62 -11.80 -0.33
N VAL A 18 -6.56 -10.92 -0.68
CA VAL A 18 -7.33 -10.13 0.30
C VAL A 18 -8.11 -11.04 1.25
N GLU A 19 -8.76 -12.07 0.70
CA GLU A 19 -9.52 -13.05 1.48
C GLU A 19 -8.59 -13.90 2.36
N GLN A 20 -7.55 -14.49 1.78
CA GLN A 20 -6.63 -15.40 2.50
C GLN A 20 -5.83 -14.70 3.60
N ARG A 21 -5.50 -13.41 3.42
CA ARG A 21 -4.75 -12.63 4.43
C ARG A 21 -5.64 -11.92 5.44
N GLY A 22 -6.97 -11.99 5.29
CA GLY A 22 -7.92 -11.36 6.21
C GLY A 22 -7.83 -9.82 6.20
N VAL A 23 -7.39 -9.22 5.09
CA VAL A 23 -7.22 -7.76 4.95
C VAL A 23 -8.41 -7.10 4.26
N ALA A 24 -9.56 -7.78 4.18
CA ALA A 24 -10.77 -7.26 3.55
C ALA A 24 -11.39 -6.05 4.27
N THR A 25 -10.95 -5.75 5.50
CA THR A 25 -11.46 -4.63 6.31
C THR A 25 -10.91 -3.27 5.90
N ILE A 26 -9.85 -3.24 5.09
CA ILE A 26 -9.31 -2.01 4.50
C ILE A 26 -9.71 -1.93 3.01
N PRO A 27 -9.90 -0.72 2.46
CA PRO A 27 -10.12 -0.55 1.04
C PRO A 27 -8.90 -0.99 0.24
N HIS A 28 -9.14 -1.53 -0.96
CA HIS A 28 -8.10 -1.94 -1.92
C HIS A 28 -8.31 -1.27 -3.26
N VAL A 29 -7.22 -0.84 -3.90
CA VAL A 29 -7.20 -0.29 -5.26
C VAL A 29 -6.29 -1.18 -6.11
N PRO A 30 -6.85 -2.00 -7.02
CA PRO A 30 -6.03 -2.90 -7.84
C PRO A 30 -5.21 -2.11 -8.87
N ASP A 31 -3.89 -2.31 -8.86
CA ASP A 31 -2.95 -1.71 -9.81
C ASP A 31 -2.45 -2.75 -10.82
N GLY A 32 -3.36 -3.24 -11.66
CA GLY A 32 -3.08 -4.26 -12.65
C GLY A 32 -2.07 -3.81 -13.72
N SER A 33 -2.08 -2.54 -14.11
CA SER A 33 -1.11 -1.98 -15.07
C SER A 33 0.26 -1.67 -14.44
N GLY A 34 0.31 -1.51 -13.11
CA GLY A 34 1.52 -1.10 -12.40
C GLY A 34 1.82 0.40 -12.49
N ASP A 35 0.86 1.20 -12.98
CA ASP A 35 1.01 2.63 -13.15
C ASP A 35 1.10 3.34 -11.80
N LEU A 36 0.24 2.96 -10.83
CA LEU A 36 0.26 3.55 -9.51
C LEU A 36 1.57 3.25 -8.79
N TRP A 37 2.02 2.01 -8.85
CA TRP A 37 3.32 1.60 -8.31
C TRP A 37 4.46 2.39 -8.94
N ARG A 38 4.47 2.55 -10.27
CA ARG A 38 5.52 3.32 -10.94
C ARG A 38 5.51 4.78 -10.52
N ASP A 39 4.35 5.41 -10.44
CA ASP A 39 4.22 6.84 -10.14
C ASP A 39 4.68 7.16 -8.71
N TYR A 40 4.46 6.24 -7.76
CA TYR A 40 5.01 6.34 -6.40
C TYR A 40 6.42 5.75 -6.24
N GLY A 41 7.05 5.28 -7.33
CA GLY A 41 8.41 4.72 -7.29
C GLY A 41 8.52 3.32 -6.65
N VAL A 42 7.41 2.63 -6.42
CA VAL A 42 7.34 1.27 -5.88
C VAL A 42 7.88 0.27 -6.90
N ARG A 43 8.94 -0.44 -6.53
CA ARG A 43 9.63 -1.40 -7.41
C ARG A 43 9.37 -2.86 -7.05
N GLY A 44 8.95 -3.10 -5.81
CA GLY A 44 8.64 -4.40 -5.24
C GLY A 44 7.95 -4.25 -3.88
N GLN A 45 7.35 -5.33 -3.42
CA GLN A 45 6.73 -5.43 -2.09
C GLN A 45 7.64 -6.19 -1.11
N PRO A 46 7.51 -5.98 0.22
CA PRO A 46 6.63 -5.00 0.86
C PRO A 46 7.14 -3.56 0.73
N ALA A 47 6.20 -2.62 0.60
CA ALA A 47 6.46 -1.19 0.52
C ALA A 47 5.25 -0.39 1.03
N TRP A 48 5.51 0.80 1.56
CA TRP A 48 4.52 1.70 2.13
C TRP A 48 4.69 3.10 1.54
N VAL A 49 3.60 3.69 1.07
CA VAL A 49 3.55 5.09 0.68
C VAL A 49 2.84 5.85 1.78
N ILE A 50 3.53 6.78 2.43
CA ILE A 50 2.97 7.66 3.45
C ILE A 50 2.51 8.92 2.76
N VAL A 51 1.21 9.20 2.80
CA VAL A 51 0.59 10.38 2.20
C VAL A 51 0.18 11.34 3.33
N PRO A 52 0.86 12.49 3.47
CA PRO A 52 0.52 13.49 4.47
C PRO A 52 -0.86 14.13 4.23
N ALA A 53 -1.58 14.43 5.31
CA ALA A 53 -2.90 15.07 5.21
C ALA A 53 -2.83 16.57 4.83
N ASP A 54 -1.67 17.20 5.01
CA ASP A 54 -1.43 18.60 4.70
C ASP A 54 -1.13 18.87 3.21
N GLY A 55 -1.09 17.81 2.39
CA GLY A 55 -0.82 17.89 0.97
C GLY A 55 0.66 18.00 0.61
N SER A 56 1.57 17.82 1.58
CA SER A 56 2.99 17.66 1.28
C SER A 56 3.29 16.35 0.53
N ASP A 57 4.50 16.27 -0.04
CA ASP A 57 4.87 15.18 -0.92
C ASP A 57 4.85 13.81 -0.20
N PRO A 58 4.29 12.77 -0.84
CA PRO A 58 4.31 11.42 -0.31
C PRO A 58 5.73 10.88 -0.14
N SER A 59 5.94 10.04 0.87
CA SER A 59 7.22 9.34 1.09
C SER A 59 7.08 7.84 0.90
N LEU A 60 8.12 7.21 0.34
CA LEU A 60 8.17 5.76 0.10
C LEU A 60 9.11 5.09 1.12
N VAL A 61 8.58 4.09 1.81
CA VAL A 61 9.32 3.22 2.73
C VAL A 61 9.30 1.81 2.17
N PHE A 62 10.48 1.23 1.94
CA PHE A 62 10.61 -0.17 1.53
C PHE A 62 10.78 -1.09 2.74
N GLY A 63 10.25 -2.30 2.62
CA GLY A 63 10.33 -3.31 3.67
C GLY A 63 9.07 -3.37 4.53
N GLU A 64 9.16 -4.17 5.59
CA GLU A 64 8.14 -4.21 6.62
C GLU A 64 8.10 -2.90 7.40
N LEU A 65 6.92 -2.54 7.89
CA LEU A 65 6.71 -1.37 8.75
C LEU A 65 6.20 -1.86 10.09
N GLY A 66 7.03 -1.74 11.13
CA GLY A 66 6.66 -2.16 12.48
C GLY A 66 5.61 -1.24 13.11
N GLU A 67 4.94 -1.71 14.16
CA GLU A 67 3.85 -0.98 14.84
C GLU A 67 4.27 0.41 15.32
N GLU A 68 5.47 0.56 15.89
CA GLU A 68 5.98 1.84 16.38
C GLU A 68 6.20 2.84 15.24
N GLN A 69 6.85 2.41 14.15
CA GLN A 69 7.02 3.27 12.97
C GLN A 69 5.69 3.62 12.33
N PHE A 70 4.79 2.65 12.22
CA PHE A 70 3.44 2.89 11.74
C PHE A 70 2.73 3.95 12.60
N ALA A 71 2.73 3.80 13.92
CA ALA A 71 2.12 4.76 14.84
C ALA A 71 2.67 6.19 14.66
N ASN A 72 3.99 6.32 14.44
CA ASN A 72 4.61 7.62 14.19
C ASN A 72 4.11 8.29 12.91
N TYR A 73 3.82 7.51 11.85
CA TYR A 73 3.30 8.05 10.59
C TYR A 73 1.80 8.36 10.64
N VAL A 74 1.01 7.64 11.43
CA VAL A 74 -0.44 7.91 11.52
C VAL A 74 -0.77 8.99 12.55
N ALA A 75 0.15 9.29 13.46
CA ALA A 75 -0.01 10.35 14.46
C ALA A 75 0.38 11.76 13.96
N SER A 76 1.05 11.86 12.80
CA SER A 76 1.46 13.12 12.16
C SER A 76 0.37 13.70 11.28
#